data_AF-A0A067PWW5-F1
#
_entry.id   AF-A0A067PWW5-F1
#
_cell.length_a   1.000
_cell.length_b   1.000
_cell.length_c   1.000
_cell.angle_alpha   90.00
_cell.angle_beta   90.00
_cell.angle_gamma   90.00
#
_symmetry.space_group_name_H-M   'P 1'
#
loop_
_entity.id
_entity.type
_entity.pdbx_description
1 polymer ?
#
loop_
_entity_poly.entity_id
_entity_poly.type
_entity_poly.pdbx_seq_one_letter_code
_entity_poly.pdbx_strand_id
1 'polypeptide(L)'
;DPDPRKQMEDTRHLAKYVFPRQFGLSSPFSFDGQQKTQSYQLPDFGDREEEIKKRGPCKTPKRVKTALELLEKLIWRHGKCGYKPLRDKACPSRVCLCSSASYYLSTTSGFVHLPAEISGFDSN
;
A
#
# COMPACT_ATOMS: atom_id res chain seq x y z
N ASP A 1 -13.06 -21.65 5.17
CA ASP A 1 -13.41 -20.57 4.22
C ASP A 1 -13.74 -19.28 4.96
N PRO A 2 -13.56 -18.10 4.34
CA PRO A 2 -13.97 -16.84 4.94
C PRO A 2 -15.50 -16.83 5.13
N ASP A 3 -15.97 -16.10 6.15
CA ASP A 3 -17.40 -15.90 6.36
C ASP A 3 -17.99 -15.12 5.15
N PRO A 4 -19.00 -15.68 4.46
CA PRO A 4 -19.59 -15.03 3.28
C PRO A 4 -20.20 -13.65 3.58
N ARG A 5 -20.65 -13.40 4.82
CA ARG A 5 -21.19 -12.10 5.20
C ARG A 5 -20.08 -11.05 5.25
N LYS A 6 -19.01 -11.36 5.97
CA LYS A 6 -17.82 -10.50 6.07
C LYS A 6 -17.19 -10.27 4.69
N GLN A 7 -17.10 -11.31 3.87
CA GLN A 7 -16.56 -11.18 2.51
C GLN A 7 -17.38 -10.19 1.66
N MET A 8 -18.70 -10.23 1.75
CA MET A 8 -19.55 -9.27 1.04
C MET A 8 -19.47 -7.85 1.63
N GLU A 9 -19.29 -7.70 2.94
CA GLU A 9 -19.01 -6.41 3.58
C GLU A 9 -17.69 -5.81 3.08
N ASP A 10 -16.61 -6.59 3.10
CA ASP A 10 -15.29 -6.20 2.58
C ASP A 10 -15.38 -5.83 1.10
N THR A 11 -16.15 -6.58 0.31
CA THR A 11 -16.39 -6.30 -1.11
C THR A 11 -17.11 -4.97 -1.31
N ARG A 12 -18.14 -4.67 -0.51
CA ARG A 12 -18.85 -3.38 -0.57
C ARG A 12 -17.98 -2.23 -0.10
N HIS A 13 -17.09 -2.46 0.85
CA HIS A 13 -16.14 -1.47 1.32
C HIS A 13 -15.10 -1.16 0.24
N LEU A 14 -14.50 -2.20 -0.37
CA LEU A 14 -13.59 -2.04 -1.51
C LEU A 14 -14.25 -1.31 -2.69
N ALA A 15 -15.54 -1.55 -2.95
CA ALA A 15 -16.26 -0.84 -4.00
C ALA A 15 -16.25 0.68 -3.82
N LYS A 16 -16.18 1.18 -2.58
CA LYS A 16 -16.07 2.62 -2.28
C LYS A 16 -14.70 3.18 -2.67
N TYR A 17 -13.64 2.38 -2.54
CA TYR A 17 -12.29 2.74 -3.00
C TYR A 17 -12.18 2.76 -4.52
N VAL A 18 -12.75 1.75 -5.19
CA VAL A 18 -12.65 1.62 -6.66
C VAL A 18 -13.59 2.57 -7.39
N PHE A 19 -14.79 2.82 -6.85
CA PHE A 19 -15.83 3.63 -7.48
C PHE A 19 -16.29 4.81 -6.62
N PRO A 20 -15.38 5.66 -6.10
CA PRO A 20 -15.72 6.67 -5.07
C PRO A 20 -16.83 7.62 -5.53
N ARG A 21 -16.80 8.05 -6.79
CA ARG A 21 -17.81 8.94 -7.37
C ARG A 21 -19.23 8.36 -7.33
N GLN A 22 -19.39 7.04 -7.50
CA GLN A 22 -20.71 6.40 -7.47
C GLN A 22 -21.31 6.42 -6.06
N PHE A 23 -20.47 6.50 -5.03
CA PHE A 23 -20.87 6.60 -3.63
C PHE A 23 -20.97 8.05 -3.13
N GLY A 24 -20.66 9.03 -3.99
CA GLY A 24 -20.59 10.45 -3.64
C GLY A 24 -19.38 10.81 -2.80
N LEU A 25 -18.28 10.04 -2.92
CA LEU A 25 -16.98 10.35 -2.36
C LEU A 25 -16.19 11.18 -3.38
N SER A 26 -15.23 11.97 -2.89
CA SER A 26 -14.32 12.76 -3.71
C SER A 26 -13.49 11.86 -4.62
N SER A 27 -12.90 12.43 -5.66
CA SER A 27 -12.12 11.66 -6.63
C SER A 27 -11.05 12.55 -7.23
N PRO A 28 -9.84 12.03 -7.53
CA PRO A 28 -8.81 12.80 -8.21
C PRO A 28 -9.28 13.39 -9.54
N PHE A 29 -10.24 12.74 -10.21
CA PHE A 29 -10.79 13.17 -11.49
C PHE A 29 -12.01 14.09 -11.36
N SER A 30 -12.41 14.46 -10.15
CA SER A 30 -13.56 15.35 -9.91
C SER A 30 -13.27 16.40 -8.85
N PHE A 31 -12.00 16.54 -8.46
CA PHE A 31 -11.55 17.64 -7.62
C PHE A 31 -11.59 18.93 -8.44
N ASP A 32 -12.58 19.77 -8.15
CA ASP A 32 -12.64 21.12 -8.66
C ASP A 32 -11.66 21.97 -7.84
N GLY A 33 -10.54 22.35 -8.45
CA GLY A 33 -9.53 23.23 -7.84
C GLY A 33 -10.02 24.67 -7.57
N GLN A 34 -11.31 24.86 -7.25
CA GLN A 34 -11.96 26.15 -7.02
C GLN A 34 -11.61 26.78 -5.66
N GLN A 35 -10.66 26.23 -4.91
CA GLN A 35 -10.08 26.92 -3.77
C GLN A 35 -9.08 27.99 -4.26
N LYS A 36 -9.61 29.06 -4.88
CA LYS A 36 -8.83 30.21 -5.40
C LYS A 36 -7.97 30.93 -4.34
N THR A 37 -8.05 30.52 -3.07
CA THR A 37 -7.40 31.13 -1.92
C THR A 37 -6.64 30.15 -1.02
N GLN A 38 -6.67 28.83 -1.28
CA GLN A 38 -5.90 27.86 -0.48
C GLN A 38 -4.74 27.31 -1.32
N SER A 39 -3.60 27.09 -0.67
CA SER A 39 -2.47 26.40 -1.29
C SER A 39 -2.94 25.11 -1.94
N TYR A 40 -2.46 24.80 -3.14
CA TYR A 40 -2.81 23.59 -3.91
C TYR A 40 -2.28 22.32 -3.20
N GLN A 41 -2.84 21.99 -2.03
CA GLN A 41 -2.64 20.69 -1.42
C GLN A 41 -3.66 19.74 -2.05
N LEU A 42 -3.16 18.87 -2.93
CA LEU A 42 -3.99 17.75 -3.40
C LEU A 42 -4.36 16.89 -2.19
N PRO A 43 -5.64 16.54 -2.02
CA PRO A 43 -6.04 15.57 -1.01
C PRO A 43 -5.35 14.23 -1.26
N ASP A 44 -4.97 13.54 -0.19
CA ASP A 44 -4.59 12.13 -0.32
C ASP A 44 -5.83 11.32 -0.68
N PHE A 45 -5.77 10.66 -1.82
CA PHE A 45 -6.85 9.82 -2.34
C PHE A 45 -6.57 8.32 -2.15
N GLY A 46 -5.41 7.98 -1.58
CA GLY A 46 -4.98 6.62 -1.27
C GLY A 46 -5.65 6.06 -0.02
N ASP A 47 -5.67 6.81 1.08
CA ASP A 47 -6.46 6.50 2.27
C ASP A 47 -7.78 7.29 2.26
N ARG A 48 -8.90 6.58 2.38
CA ARG A 48 -10.25 7.15 2.34
C ARG A 48 -11.11 6.70 3.52
N GLU A 49 -10.54 6.05 4.53
CA GLU A 49 -11.32 5.49 5.65
C GLU A 49 -12.11 6.56 6.39
N GLU A 50 -11.50 7.73 6.63
CA GLU A 50 -12.19 8.84 7.27
C GLU A 50 -13.37 9.36 6.45
N GLU A 51 -13.19 9.51 5.14
CA GLU A 51 -14.22 10.01 4.24
C GLU A 51 -15.38 9.02 4.15
N ILE A 52 -15.07 7.72 4.04
CA ILE A 52 -16.05 6.63 4.03
C ILE A 52 -16.83 6.61 5.36
N LYS A 53 -16.15 6.79 6.49
CA LYS A 53 -16.79 6.85 7.81
C LYS A 53 -17.69 8.06 7.95
N LYS A 54 -17.24 9.25 7.53
CA LYS A 54 -18.01 10.51 7.53
C LYS A 54 -19.25 10.42 6.64
N ARG A 55 -19.15 9.73 5.49
CA ARG A 55 -20.28 9.48 4.58
C ARG A 55 -21.37 8.58 5.21
N GLY A 56 -20.97 7.68 6.09
CA GLY A 56 -21.88 6.77 6.78
C GLY A 56 -22.44 5.65 5.89
N PRO A 57 -23.45 4.91 6.39
CA PRO A 57 -24.04 3.79 5.68
C PRO A 57 -24.70 4.23 4.38
N CYS A 58 -24.35 3.61 3.26
CA CYS A 58 -24.91 3.91 1.95
C CYS A 58 -25.28 2.63 1.20
N LYS A 59 -26.38 2.69 0.44
CA LYS A 59 -26.81 1.59 -0.43
C LYS A 59 -25.84 1.47 -1.60
N THR A 60 -25.53 0.24 -2.02
CA THR A 60 -24.73 0.02 -3.24
C THR A 60 -25.49 0.52 -4.47
N PRO A 61 -24.93 1.47 -5.25
CA PRO A 61 -25.54 1.98 -6.48
C PRO A 61 -25.78 0.86 -7.49
N LYS A 62 -26.90 0.94 -8.24
CA LYS A 62 -27.30 -0.10 -9.21
C LYS A 62 -26.20 -0.43 -10.22
N ARG A 63 -25.47 0.58 -10.69
CA ARG A 63 -24.37 0.44 -11.65
C ARG A 63 -23.15 -0.32 -11.09
N VAL A 64 -22.93 -0.25 -9.78
CA VAL A 64 -21.79 -0.91 -9.11
C VAL A 64 -22.11 -2.36 -8.75
N LYS A 65 -23.39 -2.73 -8.61
CA LYS A 65 -23.81 -4.07 -8.19
C LYS A 65 -23.22 -5.18 -9.05
N THR A 66 -23.17 -5.00 -10.37
CA THR A 66 -22.62 -5.99 -11.31
C THR A 66 -21.11 -6.17 -11.18
N ALA A 67 -20.40 -5.17 -10.63
CA ALA A 67 -18.96 -5.26 -10.40
C ALA A 67 -18.61 -5.96 -9.08
N LEU A 68 -19.56 -6.12 -8.13
CA LEU A 68 -19.28 -6.70 -6.82
C LEU A 68 -18.75 -8.14 -6.92
N GLU A 69 -19.30 -8.95 -7.81
CA GLU A 69 -18.82 -10.34 -8.02
C GLU A 69 -17.35 -10.39 -8.48
N LEU A 70 -16.91 -9.39 -9.25
CA LEU A 70 -15.52 -9.27 -9.69
C LEU A 70 -14.62 -8.78 -8.55
N LEU A 71 -15.11 -7.82 -7.77
CA LEU A 71 -14.40 -7.29 -6.60
C LEU A 71 -14.22 -8.36 -5.51
N GLU A 72 -15.23 -9.20 -5.29
CA GLU A 72 -15.15 -10.32 -4.37
C GLU A 72 -14.05 -11.32 -4.78
N LYS A 73 -14.04 -11.70 -6.07
CA LYS A 73 -12.99 -12.54 -6.64
C LYS A 73 -11.61 -11.87 -6.54
N LEU A 74 -11.55 -10.56 -6.69
CA LEU A 74 -10.32 -9.78 -6.57
C LEU A 74 -9.77 -9.84 -5.15
N ILE A 75 -10.60 -9.60 -4.12
CA ILE A 75 -10.19 -9.70 -2.71
C ILE A 75 -9.67 -11.10 -2.40
N TRP A 76 -10.40 -12.13 -2.85
CA TRP A 76 -9.99 -13.52 -2.65
C TRP A 76 -8.61 -13.80 -3.28
N ARG A 77 -8.43 -13.44 -4.55
CA ARG A 77 -7.16 -13.65 -5.26
C ARG A 77 -6.03 -12.83 -4.66
N HIS A 78 -6.32 -11.61 -4.21
CA HIS A 78 -5.34 -10.76 -3.53
C HIS A 78 -4.81 -11.42 -2.26
N GLY A 79 -5.71 -11.94 -1.40
CA GLY A 79 -5.32 -12.64 -0.18
C GLY A 79 -4.57 -13.97 -0.40
N LYS A 80 -4.71 -14.57 -1.59
CA LYS A 80 -3.97 -15.78 -2.01
C LYS A 80 -2.74 -15.48 -2.86
N CYS A 81 -2.48 -14.22 -3.18
CA CYS A 81 -1.37 -13.85 -4.05
C CYS A 81 -0.04 -14.02 -3.31
N GLY A 82 0.82 -14.91 -3.81
CA GLY A 82 2.19 -15.04 -3.34
C GLY A 82 3.06 -13.88 -3.83
N TYR A 83 2.89 -12.67 -3.28
CA TYR A 83 3.64 -11.49 -3.72
C TYR A 83 5.15 -11.66 -3.61
N LYS A 84 5.65 -12.34 -2.58
CA LYS A 84 7.07 -12.64 -2.42
C LYS A 84 7.62 -13.55 -3.54
N PRO A 85 7.10 -14.77 -3.76
CA PRO A 85 7.59 -15.60 -4.87
C PRO A 85 7.33 -14.97 -6.24
N LEU A 86 6.24 -14.20 -6.43
CA LEU A 86 6.01 -13.45 -7.67
C LEU A 86 7.11 -12.40 -7.91
N ARG A 87 7.44 -11.62 -6.87
CA ARG A 87 8.53 -10.64 -6.89
C ARG A 87 9.86 -11.34 -7.18
N ASP A 88 10.19 -12.41 -6.45
CA ASP A 88 11.48 -13.09 -6.59
C ASP A 88 11.66 -13.72 -7.99
N LYS A 89 10.56 -14.12 -8.64
CA LYS A 89 10.57 -14.59 -10.03
C LYS A 89 10.76 -13.46 -11.05
N ALA A 90 10.09 -12.32 -10.86
CA ALA A 90 10.13 -11.21 -11.82
C ALA A 90 11.37 -10.30 -11.64
N CYS A 91 11.79 -10.09 -10.39
CA CYS A 91 12.92 -9.27 -9.99
C CYS A 91 13.63 -9.94 -8.80
N PRO A 92 14.44 -10.98 -9.05
CA PRO A 92 15.28 -11.56 -8.00
C PRO A 92 16.25 -10.47 -7.52
N SER A 93 16.11 -10.04 -6.25
CA SER A 93 16.98 -9.02 -5.68
C SER A 93 18.44 -9.50 -5.75
N ARG A 94 19.23 -8.94 -6.67
CA ARG A 94 20.68 -9.19 -6.73
C ARG A 94 21.46 -8.45 -5.65
N VAL A 95 20.79 -7.97 -4.59
CA VAL A 95 21.46 -7.38 -3.43
C VAL A 95 22.16 -8.51 -2.68
N CYS A 96 23.29 -8.92 -3.22
CA CYS A 96 24.25 -9.75 -2.54
C CYS A 96 24.85 -8.87 -1.44
N LEU A 97 24.30 -8.96 -0.22
CA LEU A 97 24.90 -8.38 0.98
C LEU A 97 26.31 -8.93 1.24
N CYS A 98 26.77 -9.92 0.46
CA CYS A 98 28.15 -10.40 0.50
C CYS A 98 29.14 -9.48 -0.23
N SER A 99 28.71 -8.44 -0.96
CA SER A 99 29.65 -7.56 -1.66
C SER A 99 30.43 -6.60 -0.75
N SER A 100 30.22 -6.65 0.58
CA SER A 100 31.07 -5.98 1.57
C SER A 100 31.79 -6.95 2.52
N ALA A 101 31.79 -8.26 2.23
CA ALA A 101 32.43 -9.28 3.05
C ALA A 101 33.53 -10.04 2.30
N SER A 102 34.35 -9.34 1.51
CA SER A 102 35.48 -9.97 0.80
C SER A 102 36.83 -9.26 0.95
N TYR A 103 37.00 -8.34 1.90
CA TYR A 103 38.31 -7.68 2.11
C TYR A 103 38.92 -7.77 3.52
N TYR A 104 38.49 -8.73 4.38
CA TYR A 104 39.20 -8.99 5.65
C TYR A 104 39.38 -10.46 6.02
N LEU A 105 39.71 -11.32 5.05
CA LEU A 105 40.23 -12.66 5.34
C LEU A 105 41.53 -12.92 4.58
N SER A 106 42.52 -12.05 4.80
CA SER A 106 43.93 -12.35 4.55
C SER A 106 44.84 -11.25 5.08
N THR A 107 45.20 -11.28 6.36
CA THR A 107 46.57 -10.96 6.81
C THR A 107 46.82 -11.70 8.12
N THR A 108 47.65 -12.73 8.02
CA THR A 108 48.35 -13.37 9.14
C THR A 108 49.21 -12.35 9.89
N SER A 109 49.27 -12.52 11.21
CA SER A 109 50.18 -11.91 12.20
C SER A 109 50.05 -10.40 12.49
N GLY A 110 49.49 -10.10 13.66
CA GLY A 110 49.98 -9.02 14.51
C GLY A 110 49.13 -7.74 14.54
N PHE A 111 48.75 -7.37 15.77
CA PHE A 111 48.26 -6.06 16.20
C PHE A 111 46.74 -5.79 16.06
N VAL A 112 46.07 -5.83 17.21
CA VAL A 112 44.67 -5.45 17.41
C VAL A 112 44.59 -3.93 17.39
N HIS A 113 43.81 -3.34 16.49
CA HIS A 113 43.35 -1.97 16.67
C HIS A 113 41.84 -1.90 16.47
N LEU A 114 41.18 -1.56 17.57
CA LEU A 114 39.74 -1.37 17.72
C LEU A 114 39.35 -0.05 17.03
N PRO A 115 38.45 -0.02 16.03
CA PRO A 115 37.89 1.25 15.60
C PRO A 115 36.84 1.71 16.61
N ALA A 116 37.07 2.95 17.06
CA ALA A 116 36.20 3.72 17.92
C ALA A 116 34.80 3.93 17.28
N GLU A 117 33.86 4.14 18.18
CA GLU A 117 32.44 4.41 17.99
C GLU A 117 32.13 5.40 16.86
N ILE A 118 31.11 5.10 16.06
CA ILE A 118 30.39 6.12 15.29
C ILE A 118 29.10 6.42 16.04
N SER A 119 29.18 7.46 16.86
CA SER A 119 28.02 8.21 17.33
C SER A 119 27.46 9.06 16.17
N GLY A 120 26.14 9.19 16.09
CA GLY A 120 25.47 10.19 15.25
C GLY A 120 24.35 9.66 14.36
N PHE A 121 23.25 9.21 14.97
CA PHE A 121 21.95 9.20 14.33
C PHE A 121 21.11 10.29 14.99
N ASP A 122 20.98 11.44 14.32
CA ASP A 122 19.87 12.37 14.51
C ASP A 122 19.58 13.02 13.15
N SER A 123 18.39 12.74 12.62
CA SER A 123 17.80 13.49 11.50
C SER A 123 16.52 14.13 12.03
N ASN A 124 16.51 15.46 11.98
CA ASN A 124 15.32 16.30 12.13
C ASN A 124 14.77 16.61 10.74
#